data_AF-A0A7M2YVS0-F1
#
_entry.id   AF-A0A7M2YVS0-F1
#
_cell.length_a   1.000
_cell.length_b   1.000
_cell.length_c   1.000
_cell.angle_alpha   90.00
_cell.angle_beta   90.00
_cell.angle_gamma   90.00
#
_symmetry.space_group_name_H-M   'P 1'
#
loop_
_entity.id
_entity.type
_entity.pdbx_description
1 polymer ?
#
loop_
_entity_poly.entity_id
_entity_poly.type
_entity_poly.pdbx_seq_one_letter_code
_entity_poly.pdbx_strand_id
1 'polypeptide(L)'
;MRRQTRTALAAGVVVALGAAAAIAAAAGDASGTIDACRNLRHGLVRIVVDPGACRRNEAHVAWNTAGPRGPAGPQGPAGPKGDTGPRGEAGPAGPPGPPGPPGPQGEPGPGLGAIGDLAGSACTTFDGAAGHVEVGSTATDLITLTCETGEAPPPPPGAARLVLNEVDYDQVGADGGGFVEIANIGGGAATLDGIAVVFVNGGDSTEYARKALSGALAPGAYLKLDVDPQNGAPDGIALVDTGSGTLLDALSYEGAIRAATIGAQTFDLVEGTMLPADVADSNSVDGSLARLPDGSDSDDAATDWSFTTTATPGTANVKTP
;
A
#
# COMPACT_ATOMS: atom_id res chain seq x y z
N MET A 1 -36.79 39.59 -71.10
CA MET A 1 -35.32 39.68 -71.27
C MET A 1 -34.66 39.10 -70.03
N ARG A 2 -33.62 38.25 -70.21
CA ARG A 2 -32.45 37.93 -69.33
C ARG A 2 -32.57 38.24 -67.81
N ARG A 3 -32.13 37.42 -66.86
CA ARG A 3 -31.12 36.35 -66.82
C ARG A 3 -31.19 35.69 -65.43
N GLN A 4 -30.77 34.43 -65.37
CA GLN A 4 -30.58 33.63 -64.15
C GLN A 4 -29.47 34.18 -63.25
N THR A 5 -29.62 33.98 -61.93
CA THR A 5 -28.50 33.80 -61.01
C THR A 5 -28.84 32.71 -60.00
N ARG A 6 -27.94 31.73 -59.94
CA ARG A 6 -27.93 30.54 -59.07
C ARG A 6 -27.42 30.94 -57.69
N THR A 7 -28.05 30.43 -56.62
CA THR A 7 -27.42 30.33 -55.29
C THR A 7 -27.61 28.92 -54.77
N ALA A 8 -26.48 28.30 -54.45
CA ALA A 8 -26.31 26.91 -54.07
C ALA A 8 -26.82 26.63 -52.66
N LEU A 9 -27.61 25.56 -52.50
CA LEU A 9 -27.82 24.92 -51.19
C LEU A 9 -26.72 23.87 -51.01
N ALA A 10 -25.79 24.12 -50.09
CA ALA A 10 -24.89 23.10 -49.58
C ALA A 10 -25.59 22.37 -48.43
N ALA A 11 -26.16 21.19 -48.72
CA ALA A 11 -26.59 20.25 -47.70
C ALA A 11 -25.36 19.45 -47.24
N GLY A 12 -24.87 19.74 -46.04
CA GLY A 12 -23.79 19.00 -45.39
C GLY A 12 -24.24 17.58 -45.06
N VAL A 13 -23.65 16.59 -45.72
CA VAL A 13 -23.77 15.17 -45.36
C VAL A 13 -22.80 14.92 -44.21
N VAL A 14 -23.33 14.80 -42.99
CA VAL A 14 -22.59 14.27 -41.85
C VAL A 14 -22.59 12.75 -41.97
N VAL A 15 -21.48 12.19 -42.46
CA VAL A 15 -21.23 10.74 -42.39
C VAL A 15 -20.80 10.41 -40.97
N ALA A 16 -21.75 9.99 -40.13
CA ALA A 16 -21.45 9.35 -38.86
C ALA A 16 -20.94 7.93 -39.13
N LEU A 17 -19.61 7.76 -39.18
CA LEU A 17 -18.97 6.45 -39.10
C LEU A 17 -19.06 5.98 -37.63
N GLY A 18 -20.22 5.43 -37.28
CA GLY A 18 -20.37 4.65 -36.05
C GLY A 18 -19.63 3.33 -36.19
N ALA A 19 -18.37 3.30 -35.78
CA ALA A 19 -17.68 2.03 -35.51
C ALA A 19 -18.24 1.46 -34.20
N ALA A 20 -19.38 0.76 -34.29
CA ALA A 20 -19.81 -0.14 -33.23
C ALA A 20 -18.79 -1.28 -33.18
N ALA A 21 -17.86 -1.21 -32.24
CA ALA A 21 -17.08 -2.37 -31.84
C ALA A 21 -18.07 -3.37 -31.23
N ALA A 22 -18.53 -4.32 -32.05
CA ALA A 22 -19.25 -5.48 -31.55
C ALA A 22 -18.29 -6.25 -30.64
N ILE A 23 -18.50 -6.13 -29.33
CA ILE A 23 -17.93 -7.08 -28.38
C ILE A 23 -18.62 -8.40 -28.70
N ALA A 24 -17.90 -9.28 -29.41
CA ALA A 24 -18.30 -10.66 -29.51
C ALA A 24 -18.25 -11.21 -28.09
N ALA A 25 -19.41 -11.30 -27.44
CA ALA A 25 -19.58 -12.27 -26.37
C ALA A 25 -19.09 -13.60 -26.95
N ALA A 26 -18.13 -14.25 -26.28
CA ALA A 26 -17.72 -15.60 -26.62
C ALA A 26 -18.93 -16.51 -26.38
N ALA A 27 -19.81 -16.57 -27.38
CA ALA A 27 -20.76 -17.64 -27.53
C ALA A 27 -19.89 -18.89 -27.64
N GLY A 28 -19.87 -19.69 -26.58
CA GLY A 28 -19.44 -21.07 -26.71
C GLY A 28 -20.25 -21.66 -27.84
N ASP A 29 -19.57 -22.01 -28.93
CA ASP A 29 -20.17 -22.79 -29.99
C ASP A 29 -20.74 -24.07 -29.35
N ALA A 30 -21.92 -24.48 -29.81
CA ALA A 30 -22.54 -25.76 -29.45
C ALA A 30 -21.65 -26.98 -29.78
N SER A 31 -20.51 -26.78 -30.47
CA SER A 31 -19.49 -27.78 -30.79
C SER A 31 -18.68 -28.32 -29.60
N GLY A 32 -18.63 -27.64 -28.46
CA GLY A 32 -17.85 -28.09 -27.30
C GLY A 32 -16.34 -27.94 -27.46
N THR A 33 -15.88 -27.14 -28.43
CA THR A 33 -14.48 -26.79 -28.66
C THR A 33 -14.26 -25.28 -28.57
N ILE A 34 -13.07 -24.89 -28.13
CA ILE A 34 -12.57 -23.52 -28.15
C ILE A 34 -11.54 -23.44 -29.27
N ASP A 35 -11.84 -22.65 -30.29
CA ASP A 35 -10.94 -22.36 -31.40
C ASP A 35 -10.06 -21.16 -31.09
N ALA A 36 -8.78 -21.25 -31.45
CA ALA A 36 -7.84 -20.15 -31.32
C ALA A 36 -6.77 -20.16 -32.41
N CYS A 37 -6.14 -19.00 -32.60
CA CYS A 37 -5.00 -18.84 -33.50
C CYS A 37 -3.74 -18.60 -32.66
N ARG A 38 -2.76 -19.48 -32.79
CA ARG A 38 -1.46 -19.40 -32.13
C ARG A 38 -0.44 -18.77 -33.06
N ASN A 39 0.18 -17.67 -32.63
CA ASN A 39 1.24 -17.04 -33.40
C ASN A 39 2.48 -17.96 -33.51
N LEU A 40 3.01 -18.12 -34.72
CA LEU A 40 4.12 -19.04 -34.99
C LEU A 40 5.49 -18.55 -34.48
N ARG A 41 5.67 -17.25 -34.22
CA ARG A 41 6.92 -16.70 -33.68
C ARG A 41 6.98 -16.72 -32.15
N HIS A 42 5.94 -16.20 -31.51
CA HIS A 42 5.96 -15.92 -30.06
C HIS A 42 4.93 -16.72 -29.26
N GLY A 43 4.13 -17.58 -29.91
CA GLY A 43 3.25 -18.51 -29.22
C GLY A 43 2.00 -17.90 -28.57
N LEU A 44 1.78 -16.59 -28.65
CA LEU A 44 0.55 -15.96 -28.15
C LEU A 44 -0.67 -16.55 -28.84
N VAL A 45 -1.71 -16.78 -28.06
CA VAL A 45 -2.96 -17.41 -28.49
C VAL A 45 -4.09 -16.38 -28.43
N ARG A 46 -4.82 -16.24 -29.54
CA ARG A 46 -6.04 -15.42 -29.62
C ARG A 46 -7.22 -16.33 -29.89
N ILE A 47 -8.20 -16.35 -28.98
CA ILE A 47 -9.45 -17.11 -29.15
C ILE A 47 -10.25 -16.51 -30.31
N VAL A 48 -10.77 -17.36 -31.18
CA VAL A 48 -11.54 -16.98 -32.37
C VAL A 48 -12.87 -17.73 -32.42
N VAL A 49 -13.85 -17.12 -33.08
CA VAL A 49 -15.16 -17.75 -33.33
C VAL A 49 -15.15 -18.51 -34.67
N ASP A 50 -14.30 -18.09 -35.61
CA ASP A 50 -14.13 -18.73 -36.92
C ASP A 50 -12.73 -19.36 -37.02
N PRO A 51 -12.61 -20.68 -37.21
CA PRO A 51 -11.34 -21.36 -37.45
C PRO A 51 -10.54 -20.81 -38.64
N GLY A 52 -11.22 -20.18 -39.61
CA GLY A 52 -10.61 -19.50 -40.76
C GLY A 52 -9.96 -18.15 -40.44
N ALA A 53 -10.14 -17.61 -39.23
CA ALA A 53 -9.66 -16.28 -38.83
C ALA A 53 -8.15 -16.20 -38.56
N CYS A 54 -7.41 -17.29 -38.76
CA CYS A 54 -5.97 -17.32 -38.54
C CYS A 54 -5.20 -16.61 -39.66
N ARG A 55 -4.28 -15.74 -39.26
CA ARG A 55 -3.40 -15.00 -40.17
C ARG A 55 -2.31 -15.92 -40.72
N ARG A 56 -1.62 -15.47 -41.78
CA ARG A 56 -0.52 -16.21 -42.42
C ARG A 56 0.62 -16.63 -41.47
N ASN A 57 0.82 -15.93 -40.35
CA ASN A 57 1.83 -16.23 -39.33
C ASN A 57 1.22 -16.88 -38.07
N GLU A 58 0.04 -17.48 -38.19
CA GLU A 58 -0.68 -18.16 -37.11
C GLU A 58 -0.99 -19.61 -37.52
N ALA A 59 -1.07 -20.49 -36.53
CA ALA A 59 -1.62 -21.84 -36.67
C ALA A 59 -2.93 -21.94 -35.90
N HIS A 60 -3.93 -22.57 -36.51
CA HIS A 60 -5.16 -22.92 -35.82
C HIS A 60 -4.89 -23.99 -34.76
N VAL A 61 -5.46 -23.78 -33.58
CA VAL A 61 -5.43 -24.72 -32.46
C VAL A 61 -6.85 -24.79 -31.89
N ALA A 62 -7.28 -25.99 -31.50
CA ALA A 62 -8.59 -26.21 -30.90
C ALA A 62 -8.47 -27.16 -29.70
N TRP A 63 -9.24 -26.90 -28.65
CA TRP A 63 -9.32 -27.79 -27.48
C TRP A 63 -10.75 -27.93 -26.98
N ASN A 64 -11.05 -29.04 -26.31
CA ASN A 64 -12.38 -29.32 -25.80
C ASN A 64 -12.65 -28.51 -24.52
N THR A 65 -13.91 -28.12 -24.31
CA THR A 65 -14.35 -27.45 -23.07
C THR A 65 -14.51 -28.40 -21.88
N ALA A 66 -14.47 -29.71 -22.12
CA ALA A 66 -14.48 -30.76 -21.10
C ALA A 66 -13.35 -31.79 -21.34
N GLY A 67 -12.70 -32.22 -20.25
CA GLY A 67 -11.66 -33.24 -20.31
C GLY A 67 -12.20 -34.64 -20.63
N PRO A 68 -11.39 -35.55 -21.19
CA PRO A 68 -11.77 -36.95 -21.36
C PRO A 68 -12.00 -37.62 -20.00
N ARG A 69 -12.94 -38.55 -19.91
CA ARG A 69 -13.12 -39.39 -18.71
C ARG A 69 -11.79 -40.11 -18.41
N GLY A 70 -11.30 -40.00 -17.18
CA GLY A 70 -10.07 -40.67 -16.76
C GLY A 70 -10.12 -42.19 -16.97
N PRO A 71 -8.97 -42.84 -17.23
CA PRO A 71 -8.93 -44.29 -17.36
C PRO A 71 -9.43 -44.97 -16.09
N ALA A 72 -10.01 -46.17 -16.21
CA ALA A 72 -10.35 -46.97 -15.04
C ALA A 72 -9.09 -47.23 -14.20
N GLY A 73 -9.20 -47.11 -12.87
CA GLY A 73 -8.07 -47.36 -11.97
C GLY A 73 -7.50 -48.77 -12.17
N PRO A 74 -6.17 -48.95 -12.02
CA PRO A 74 -5.57 -50.27 -12.14
C PRO A 74 -6.18 -51.24 -11.12
N GLN A 75 -6.30 -52.52 -11.50
CA GLN A 75 -6.73 -53.57 -10.59
C GLN A 75 -5.75 -53.65 -9.41
N GLY A 76 -6.28 -53.71 -8.18
CA GLY A 76 -5.45 -53.81 -6.98
C GLY A 76 -4.53 -55.04 -7.04
N PRO A 77 -3.29 -54.95 -6.55
CA PRO A 77 -2.34 -56.06 -6.60
C PRO A 77 -2.87 -57.28 -5.84
N ALA A 78 -2.52 -58.48 -6.32
CA ALA A 78 -2.80 -59.72 -5.61
C ALA A 78 -2.06 -59.73 -4.26
N GLY A 79 -2.76 -60.13 -3.19
CA GLY A 79 -2.18 -60.16 -1.84
C GLY A 79 -0.98 -61.13 -1.77
N PRO A 80 0.14 -60.73 -1.15
CA PRO A 80 1.31 -61.60 -1.06
C PRO A 80 1.04 -62.80 -0.14
N LYS A 81 1.51 -63.97 -0.57
CA LYS A 81 1.59 -65.19 0.25
C LYS A 81 2.69 -65.01 1.29
N GLY A 82 2.37 -65.29 2.55
CA GLY A 82 3.31 -65.13 3.66
C GLY A 82 4.34 -66.26 3.72
N ASP A 83 5.59 -65.89 4.00
CA ASP A 83 6.65 -66.82 4.40
C ASP A 83 7.31 -66.34 5.70
N THR A 84 7.67 -67.33 6.51
CA THR A 84 8.26 -67.21 7.85
C THR A 84 9.78 -67.11 7.79
N GLY A 85 10.37 -66.24 8.61
CA GLY A 85 11.77 -66.33 9.06
C GLY A 85 12.31 -64.98 9.54
N PRO A 86 13.52 -64.89 10.13
CA PRO A 86 14.22 -65.77 11.07
C PRO A 86 14.46 -65.05 12.44
N ARG A 87 15.20 -65.70 13.34
CA ARG A 87 15.55 -65.24 14.71
C ARG A 87 16.54 -64.04 14.70
N GLY A 88 16.32 -63.11 15.65
CA GLY A 88 16.74 -61.71 15.57
C GLY A 88 18.22 -61.35 15.73
N GLU A 89 18.54 -60.21 15.11
CA GLU A 89 19.81 -59.48 15.20
C GLU A 89 19.79 -58.44 16.34
N ALA A 90 20.98 -57.96 16.71
CA ALA A 90 21.21 -57.03 17.82
C ALA A 90 20.42 -55.71 17.68
N GLY A 91 19.97 -55.17 18.81
CA GLY A 91 19.09 -54.01 18.86
C GLY A 91 19.66 -52.77 18.13
N PRO A 92 18.85 -52.06 17.32
CA PRO A 92 19.30 -50.89 16.59
C PRO A 92 19.69 -49.75 17.54
N ALA A 93 20.58 -48.87 17.08
CA ALA A 93 20.83 -47.60 17.74
C ALA A 93 19.51 -46.84 17.94
N GLY A 94 19.36 -46.14 19.08
CA GLY A 94 18.13 -45.43 19.43
C GLY A 94 17.68 -44.46 18.32
N PRO A 95 16.37 -44.21 18.19
CA PRO A 95 15.85 -43.34 17.14
C PRO A 95 16.48 -41.94 17.24
N PRO A 96 16.77 -41.29 16.11
CA PRO A 96 17.04 -39.86 16.11
C PRO A 96 15.97 -39.11 16.90
N GLY A 97 16.37 -38.11 17.68
CA GLY A 97 15.42 -37.29 18.44
C GLY A 97 14.34 -36.69 17.53
N PRO A 98 13.16 -36.34 18.09
CA PRO A 98 12.11 -35.73 17.30
C PRO A 98 12.64 -34.47 16.60
N PRO A 99 12.20 -34.18 15.36
CA PRO A 99 12.46 -32.89 14.73
C PRO A 99 12.10 -31.76 15.69
N GLY A 100 12.93 -30.71 15.73
CA GLY A 100 12.61 -29.50 16.48
C GLY A 100 11.25 -28.93 16.04
N PRO A 101 10.56 -28.17 16.91
CA PRO A 101 9.32 -27.50 16.51
C PRO A 101 9.59 -26.62 15.28
N PRO A 102 8.61 -26.48 14.37
CA PRO A 102 8.69 -25.49 13.30
C PRO A 102 9.05 -24.12 13.88
N GLY A 103 9.90 -23.36 13.19
CA GLY A 103 10.19 -21.98 13.56
C GLY A 103 8.91 -21.14 13.60
N PRO A 104 8.90 -20.00 14.31
CA PRO A 104 7.78 -19.07 14.26
C PRO A 104 7.52 -18.67 12.81
N GLN A 105 6.24 -18.58 12.44
CA GLN A 105 5.85 -18.00 11.17
C GLN A 105 6.41 -16.58 11.08
N GLY A 106 7.01 -16.21 9.94
CA GLY A 106 7.46 -14.83 9.72
C GLY A 106 6.31 -13.84 9.82
N GLU A 107 6.61 -12.59 10.17
CA GLU A 107 5.61 -11.53 10.18
C GLU A 107 4.97 -11.37 8.79
N PRO A 108 3.67 -11.03 8.72
CA PRO A 108 3.04 -10.68 7.46
C PRO A 108 3.85 -9.57 6.76
N GLY A 109 4.07 -9.71 5.45
CA GLY A 109 4.64 -8.63 4.67
C GLY A 109 3.73 -7.39 4.69
N PRO A 110 4.28 -6.19 4.40
CA PRO A 110 3.46 -4.99 4.28
C PRO A 110 2.33 -5.24 3.26
N GLY A 111 1.10 -4.92 3.66
CA GLY A 111 -0.06 -5.01 2.78
C GLY A 111 0.06 -3.99 1.63
N LEU A 112 -0.57 -4.29 0.49
CA LEU A 112 -0.75 -3.30 -0.57
C LEU A 112 -1.92 -2.39 -0.16
N GLY A 113 -1.64 -1.11 0.09
CA GLY A 113 -2.64 -0.11 0.48
C GLY A 113 -3.43 0.43 -0.72
N ALA A 114 -2.78 0.52 -1.88
CA ALA A 114 -3.36 0.89 -3.16
C ALA A 114 -2.79 0.05 -4.31
N ILE A 115 -3.55 -0.09 -5.39
CA ILE A 115 -3.10 -0.81 -6.59
C ILE A 115 -1.85 -0.16 -7.23
N GLY A 116 -1.67 1.15 -7.03
CA GLY A 116 -0.50 1.90 -7.48
C GLY A 116 0.80 1.47 -6.79
N ASP A 117 0.72 0.86 -5.60
CA ASP A 117 1.88 0.38 -4.84
C ASP A 117 2.61 -0.77 -5.53
N LEU A 118 1.96 -1.40 -6.53
CA LEU A 118 2.58 -2.40 -7.38
C LEU A 118 3.56 -1.79 -8.39
N ALA A 119 3.46 -0.49 -8.70
CA ALA A 119 4.32 0.15 -9.70
C ALA A 119 5.80 0.08 -9.28
N GLY A 120 6.67 -0.36 -10.19
CA GLY A 120 8.10 -0.55 -9.94
C GLY A 120 8.47 -1.86 -9.22
N SER A 121 7.49 -2.64 -8.74
CA SER A 121 7.76 -3.94 -8.14
C SER A 121 8.40 -4.89 -9.16
N ALA A 122 9.35 -5.71 -8.71
CA ALA A 122 10.00 -6.69 -9.57
C ALA A 122 8.98 -7.69 -10.14
N CYS A 123 9.11 -8.00 -11.43
CA CYS A 123 8.34 -9.03 -12.10
C CYS A 123 9.22 -9.90 -12.99
N THR A 124 8.72 -11.09 -13.31
CA THR A 124 9.34 -12.00 -14.26
C THR A 124 8.31 -12.31 -15.34
N THR A 125 8.65 -12.05 -16.59
CA THR A 125 7.80 -12.41 -17.73
C THR A 125 7.74 -13.92 -17.92
N PHE A 126 6.78 -14.40 -18.72
CA PHE A 126 6.64 -15.83 -19.01
C PHE A 126 7.84 -16.46 -19.73
N ASP A 127 8.62 -15.66 -20.46
CA ASP A 127 9.88 -16.06 -21.09
C ASP A 127 11.09 -15.93 -20.15
N GLY A 128 10.87 -15.61 -18.87
CA GLY A 128 11.89 -15.59 -17.83
C GLY A 128 12.72 -14.31 -17.77
N ALA A 129 12.32 -13.25 -18.49
CA ALA A 129 13.00 -11.96 -18.42
C ALA A 129 12.58 -11.23 -17.14
N ALA A 130 13.58 -10.73 -16.41
CA ALA A 130 13.34 -9.85 -15.27
C ALA A 130 12.87 -8.47 -15.78
N GLY A 131 11.93 -7.88 -15.05
CA GLY A 131 11.38 -6.57 -15.34
C GLY A 131 10.78 -5.93 -14.10
N HIS A 132 9.99 -4.88 -14.32
CA HIS A 132 9.23 -4.19 -13.28
C HIS A 132 7.78 -4.03 -13.72
N VAL A 133 6.86 -3.98 -12.74
CA VAL A 133 5.44 -3.77 -12.99
C VAL A 133 5.18 -2.29 -13.27
N GLU A 134 4.57 -1.98 -14.40
CA GLU A 134 3.88 -0.72 -14.63
C GLU A 134 2.38 -0.88 -14.37
N VAL A 135 1.79 0.14 -13.74
CA VAL A 135 0.35 0.21 -13.46
C VAL A 135 -0.25 1.34 -14.30
N GLY A 136 -1.03 0.98 -15.31
CA GLY A 136 -1.81 1.92 -16.12
C GLY A 136 -3.29 1.87 -15.75
N SER A 137 -3.99 3.00 -15.82
CA SER A 137 -5.45 3.04 -15.73
C SER A 137 -6.05 3.72 -16.97
N THR A 138 -7.25 3.31 -17.35
CA THR A 138 -8.01 3.93 -18.44
C THR A 138 -9.13 4.80 -17.89
N ALA A 139 -9.68 5.68 -18.72
CA ALA A 139 -10.86 6.49 -18.39
C ALA A 139 -12.14 5.67 -18.09
N THR A 140 -12.09 4.36 -18.27
CA THR A 140 -13.17 3.40 -17.95
C THR A 140 -12.81 2.50 -16.76
N ASP A 141 -11.89 2.94 -15.90
CA ASP A 141 -11.42 2.24 -14.69
C ASP A 141 -10.78 0.86 -14.93
N LEU A 142 -10.41 0.54 -16.17
CA LEU A 142 -9.59 -0.65 -16.44
C LEU A 142 -8.17 -0.41 -15.94
N ILE A 143 -7.69 -1.32 -15.12
CA ILE A 143 -6.31 -1.37 -14.65
C ILE A 143 -5.53 -2.35 -15.52
N THR A 144 -4.38 -1.90 -16.00
CA THR A 144 -3.42 -2.67 -16.78
C THR A 144 -2.15 -2.83 -15.97
N LEU A 145 -1.72 -4.07 -15.79
CA LEU A 145 -0.42 -4.39 -15.21
C LEU A 145 0.49 -4.91 -16.33
N THR A 146 1.60 -4.22 -16.55
CA THR A 146 2.55 -4.57 -17.61
C THR A 146 3.90 -4.86 -16.98
N CYS A 147 4.49 -6.02 -17.28
CA CYS A 147 5.87 -6.31 -16.86
C CYS A 147 6.82 -5.79 -17.96
N GLU A 148 7.41 -4.63 -17.74
CA GLU A 148 8.36 -4.02 -18.69
C GLU A 148 9.77 -4.58 -18.47
N THR A 149 10.35 -5.12 -19.54
CA THR A 149 11.71 -5.71 -19.54
C THR A 149 12.74 -4.63 -19.89
N GLY A 150 13.75 -4.47 -19.04
CA GLY A 150 14.76 -3.42 -19.20
C GLY A 150 15.35 -3.02 -17.85
N GLU A 151 16.34 -2.10 -17.89
CA GLU A 151 16.77 -1.41 -16.66
C GLU A 151 15.58 -0.61 -16.15
N ALA A 152 15.10 -0.95 -14.95
CA ALA A 152 13.96 -0.28 -14.36
C ALA A 152 14.24 1.23 -14.33
N PRO A 153 13.29 2.08 -14.76
CA PRO A 153 13.28 3.45 -14.29
C PRO A 153 13.43 3.41 -12.76
N PRO A 154 14.16 4.34 -12.13
CA PRO A 154 14.18 4.41 -10.68
C PRO A 154 12.72 4.32 -10.20
N PRO A 155 12.42 3.49 -9.19
CA PRO A 155 11.05 3.32 -8.71
C PRO A 155 10.42 4.71 -8.55
N PRO A 156 9.14 4.89 -8.94
CA PRO A 156 8.46 6.15 -8.68
C PRO A 156 8.76 6.54 -7.24
N PRO A 157 9.21 7.78 -6.95
CA PRO A 157 9.40 8.21 -5.58
C PRO A 157 8.11 7.83 -4.85
N GLY A 158 8.20 7.02 -3.79
CA GLY A 158 7.00 6.60 -3.07
C GLY A 158 6.22 7.82 -2.63
N ALA A 159 4.95 7.69 -2.28
CA ALA A 159 4.24 8.84 -1.72
C ALA A 159 4.96 9.29 -0.44
N ALA A 160 5.07 10.60 -0.24
CA ALA A 160 5.46 11.14 1.06
C ALA A 160 4.35 10.84 2.08
N ARG A 161 4.73 10.56 3.33
CA ARG A 161 3.79 10.38 4.44
C ARG A 161 4.42 11.00 5.67
N LEU A 162 3.91 12.15 6.08
CA LEU A 162 4.39 12.87 7.25
C LEU A 162 3.62 12.43 8.48
N VAL A 163 4.33 12.17 9.56
CA VAL A 163 3.76 11.79 10.87
C VAL A 163 4.43 12.58 11.99
N LEU A 164 3.70 12.82 13.07
CA LEU A 164 4.28 13.19 14.35
C LEU A 164 5.09 12.00 14.87
N ASN A 165 6.32 12.22 15.32
CA ASN A 165 7.22 11.12 15.71
C ASN A 165 7.70 11.21 17.15
N GLU A 166 7.94 12.41 17.64
CA GLU A 166 8.43 12.66 19.00
C GLU A 166 7.88 13.99 19.51
N VAL A 167 7.46 14.04 20.77
CA VAL A 167 6.94 15.22 21.43
C VAL A 167 7.54 15.29 22.84
N ASP A 168 8.26 16.37 23.08
CA ASP A 168 8.75 16.73 24.41
C ASP A 168 8.02 18.00 24.82
N TYR A 169 7.24 17.90 25.88
CA TYR A 169 6.32 18.94 26.29
C TYR A 169 6.46 19.34 27.77
N ASP A 170 7.22 18.59 28.58
CA ASP A 170 7.30 18.81 30.02
C ASP A 170 8.71 18.52 30.58
N GLN A 171 9.58 19.52 30.47
CA GLN A 171 10.96 19.46 30.96
C GLN A 171 11.03 19.34 32.48
N VAL A 172 11.96 18.52 32.99
CA VAL A 172 12.21 18.46 34.43
C VAL A 172 12.69 19.83 34.96
N GLY A 173 11.87 20.46 35.80
CA GLY A 173 12.23 21.69 36.50
C GLY A 173 11.61 22.95 35.89
N ALA A 174 12.40 23.75 35.16
CA ALA A 174 11.93 25.02 34.61
C ALA A 174 11.48 24.83 33.16
N ASP A 175 10.24 25.22 32.87
CA ASP A 175 9.61 25.00 31.58
C ASP A 175 10.32 25.79 30.46
N GLY A 176 10.69 25.07 29.39
CA GLY A 176 11.23 25.63 28.15
C GLY A 176 12.23 24.69 27.46
N GLY A 177 12.20 24.65 26.13
CA GLY A 177 13.08 23.78 25.35
C GLY A 177 12.39 22.51 24.85
N GLY A 178 11.05 22.46 24.92
CA GLY A 178 10.27 21.43 24.29
C GLY A 178 10.45 21.40 22.78
N PHE A 179 9.94 20.34 22.19
CA PHE A 179 9.93 20.21 20.74
C PHE A 179 8.83 19.28 20.24
N VAL A 180 8.55 19.41 18.96
CA VAL A 180 7.82 18.42 18.18
C VAL A 180 8.71 17.96 17.04
N GLU A 181 8.78 16.66 16.83
CA GLU A 181 9.44 16.04 15.69
C GLU A 181 8.41 15.47 14.71
N ILE A 182 8.68 15.68 13.43
CA ILE A 182 7.94 15.09 12.32
C ILE A 182 8.87 14.15 11.56
N ALA A 183 8.41 12.94 11.25
CA ALA A 183 9.10 12.02 10.36
C ALA A 183 8.40 11.95 9.00
N ASN A 184 9.17 11.80 7.92
CA ASN A 184 8.63 11.34 6.65
C ASN A 184 8.83 9.84 6.51
N ILE A 185 7.79 9.06 6.78
CA ILE A 185 7.82 7.60 6.69
C ILE A 185 7.45 7.09 5.29
N GLY A 186 7.14 8.01 4.38
CA GLY A 186 6.83 7.72 2.99
C GLY A 186 8.07 7.41 2.15
N GLY A 187 7.86 6.86 0.95
CA GLY A 187 8.94 6.50 0.03
C GLY A 187 9.45 7.65 -0.85
N GLY A 188 8.90 8.85 -0.72
CA GLY A 188 9.29 10.03 -1.51
C GLY A 188 9.38 11.30 -0.68
N ALA A 189 10.07 12.30 -1.22
CA ALA A 189 10.31 13.54 -0.51
C ALA A 189 9.00 14.33 -0.32
N ALA A 190 8.72 14.74 0.91
CA ALA A 190 7.61 15.63 1.23
C ALA A 190 8.00 17.06 0.93
N THR A 191 7.14 17.82 0.24
CA THR A 191 7.18 19.29 0.35
C THR A 191 6.47 19.67 1.63
N LEU A 192 7.06 20.60 2.37
CA LEU A 192 6.49 21.12 3.62
C LEU A 192 5.75 22.44 3.40
N ASP A 193 5.81 22.99 2.19
CA ASP A 193 5.08 24.19 1.84
C ASP A 193 3.57 23.91 1.89
N GLY A 194 2.85 24.69 2.69
CA GLY A 194 1.42 24.44 2.93
C GLY A 194 1.14 23.40 4.00
N ILE A 195 2.15 22.84 4.68
CA ILE A 195 1.97 22.00 5.86
C ILE A 195 2.13 22.86 7.13
N ALA A 196 1.35 22.57 8.16
CA ALA A 196 1.48 23.21 9.46
C ALA A 196 1.30 22.22 10.61
N VAL A 197 2.00 22.48 11.71
CA VAL A 197 1.69 21.90 13.03
C VAL A 197 0.79 22.89 13.76
N VAL A 198 -0.33 22.38 14.26
CA VAL A 198 -1.32 23.14 15.01
C VAL A 198 -1.37 22.59 16.42
N PHE A 199 -1.35 23.49 17.40
CA PHE A 199 -1.45 23.15 18.81
C PHE A 199 -2.84 23.52 19.30
N VAL A 200 -3.48 22.59 20.00
CA VAL A 200 -4.87 22.67 20.43
C VAL A 200 -4.95 22.52 21.93
N ASN A 201 -5.62 23.46 22.57
CA ASN A 201 -5.88 23.44 24.00
C ASN A 201 -7.08 22.52 24.25
N GLY A 202 -6.95 21.49 25.09
CA GLY A 202 -8.06 20.59 25.37
C GLY A 202 -9.11 21.15 26.33
N GLY A 203 -8.80 22.22 27.07
CA GLY A 203 -9.76 22.92 27.93
C GLY A 203 -10.94 23.52 27.18
N ASP A 204 -10.72 24.04 25.97
CA ASP A 204 -11.77 24.56 25.08
C ASP A 204 -11.80 23.89 23.69
N SER A 205 -10.89 22.94 23.44
CA SER A 205 -10.72 22.25 22.16
C SER A 205 -10.46 23.21 20.99
N THR A 206 -9.77 24.33 21.21
CA THR A 206 -9.44 25.31 20.16
C THR A 206 -7.95 25.41 19.87
N GLU A 207 -7.64 25.69 18.60
CA GLU A 207 -6.29 26.06 18.17
C GLU A 207 -5.81 27.32 18.91
N TYR A 208 -4.65 27.22 19.58
CA TYR A 208 -4.01 28.34 20.26
C TYR A 208 -2.72 28.80 19.59
N ALA A 209 -2.05 27.90 18.86
CA ALA A 209 -0.83 28.20 18.14
C ALA A 209 -0.73 27.38 16.86
N ARG A 210 0.01 27.92 15.89
CA ARG A 210 0.30 27.28 14.61
C ARG A 210 1.71 27.58 14.17
N LYS A 211 2.42 26.54 13.73
CA LYS A 211 3.73 26.62 13.11
C LYS A 211 3.63 26.15 11.67
N ALA A 212 3.72 27.10 10.73
CA ALA A 212 3.89 26.75 9.32
C ALA A 212 5.26 26.10 9.12
N LEU A 213 5.27 25.01 8.34
CA LEU A 213 6.49 24.34 7.90
C LEU A 213 6.95 24.93 6.57
N SER A 214 8.17 24.59 6.17
CA SER A 214 8.74 25.05 4.91
C SER A 214 9.89 24.15 4.47
N GLY A 215 10.13 24.08 3.16
CA GLY A 215 11.21 23.29 2.59
C GLY A 215 10.76 21.89 2.20
N ALA A 216 11.67 20.91 2.32
CA ALA A 216 11.40 19.53 1.94
C ALA A 216 12.00 18.55 2.94
N LEU A 217 11.31 17.44 3.17
CA LEU A 217 11.74 16.36 4.05
C LEU A 217 11.94 15.08 3.24
N ALA A 218 13.18 14.59 3.17
CA ALA A 218 13.50 13.37 2.44
C ALA A 218 12.84 12.13 3.07
N PRO A 219 12.67 11.02 2.34
CA PRO A 219 12.25 9.75 2.91
C PRO A 219 13.13 9.34 4.09
N GLY A 220 12.52 8.96 5.22
CA GLY A 220 13.18 8.57 6.46
C GLY A 220 13.90 9.71 7.19
N ALA A 221 13.71 10.97 6.77
CA ALA A 221 14.28 12.12 7.46
C ALA A 221 13.29 12.71 8.48
N TYR A 222 13.86 13.42 9.46
CA TYR A 222 13.16 14.02 10.58
C TYR A 222 13.27 15.55 10.54
N LEU A 223 12.22 16.22 11.00
CA LEU A 223 12.20 17.65 11.22
C LEU A 223 11.88 17.94 12.68
N LYS A 224 12.87 18.47 13.40
CA LYS A 224 12.69 19.02 14.74
C LYS A 224 12.12 20.44 14.65
N LEU A 225 11.11 20.73 15.45
CA LEU A 225 10.54 22.05 15.67
C LEU A 225 10.73 22.44 17.14
N ASP A 226 11.47 23.51 17.40
CA ASP A 226 11.58 24.07 18.75
C ASP A 226 10.27 24.81 19.10
N VAL A 227 9.47 24.22 19.99
CA VAL A 227 8.14 24.68 20.43
C VAL A 227 7.88 24.16 21.83
N ASP A 228 7.13 24.88 22.65
CA ASP A 228 6.65 24.37 23.94
C ASP A 228 5.15 24.09 23.81
N PRO A 229 4.73 22.84 23.53
CA PRO A 229 3.34 22.53 23.16
C PRO A 229 2.42 22.31 24.38
N GLN A 230 2.87 22.60 25.59
CA GLN A 230 2.09 22.46 26.83
C GLN A 230 1.38 23.77 27.18
N ASN A 231 0.05 23.73 27.29
CA ASN A 231 -0.74 24.88 27.76
C ASN A 231 -1.90 24.56 28.71
N GLY A 232 -2.07 23.29 29.05
CA GLY A 232 -3.01 22.81 30.06
C GLY A 232 -3.67 21.50 29.61
N ALA A 233 -3.52 20.47 30.43
CA ALA A 233 -4.07 19.15 30.14
C ALA A 233 -5.62 19.13 29.97
N PRO A 234 -6.16 18.38 28.98
CA PRO A 234 -5.41 17.67 27.94
C PRO A 234 -4.89 18.64 26.87
N ASP A 235 -3.83 18.26 26.16
CA ASP A 235 -3.28 19.02 25.04
C ASP A 235 -3.26 18.17 23.76
N GLY A 236 -3.22 18.83 22.61
CA GLY A 236 -3.21 18.16 21.33
C GLY A 236 -2.36 18.84 20.27
N ILE A 237 -1.81 18.03 19.39
CA ILE A 237 -1.02 18.43 18.23
C ILE A 237 -1.69 17.84 17.00
N ALA A 238 -1.86 18.65 15.96
CA ALA A 238 -2.38 18.24 14.68
C ALA A 238 -1.41 18.63 13.58
N LEU A 239 -1.04 17.67 12.73
CA LEU A 239 -0.31 17.92 11.49
C LEU A 239 -1.32 18.06 10.36
N VAL A 240 -1.33 19.21 9.68
CA VAL A 240 -2.37 19.52 8.68
C VAL A 240 -1.79 20.00 7.36
N ASP A 241 -2.46 19.63 6.27
CA ASP A 241 -2.33 20.30 4.98
C ASP A 241 -3.27 21.51 4.97
N THR A 242 -2.69 22.70 4.90
CA THR A 242 -3.41 23.98 4.95
C THR A 242 -4.07 24.36 3.63
N GLY A 243 -3.65 23.78 2.51
CA GLY A 243 -4.26 24.01 1.21
C GLY A 243 -5.55 23.19 1.04
N SER A 244 -5.53 21.95 1.49
CA SER A 244 -6.68 21.03 1.40
C SER A 244 -7.57 21.04 2.66
N GLY A 245 -7.04 21.43 3.82
CA GLY A 245 -7.72 21.30 5.11
C GLY A 245 -7.78 19.85 5.61
N THR A 246 -6.89 18.97 5.16
CA THR A 246 -6.83 17.59 5.64
C THR A 246 -5.95 17.47 6.88
N LEU A 247 -6.41 16.69 7.85
CA LEU A 247 -5.58 16.18 8.94
C LEU A 247 -4.70 15.06 8.40
N LEU A 248 -3.39 15.15 8.65
CA LEU A 248 -2.39 14.18 8.21
C LEU A 248 -2.03 13.18 9.33
N ASP A 249 -1.91 13.67 10.56
CA ASP A 249 -1.61 12.92 11.78
C ASP A 249 -2.05 13.79 12.98
N ALA A 250 -2.40 13.17 14.10
CA ALA A 250 -2.67 13.87 15.35
C ALA A 250 -2.21 13.10 16.59
N LEU A 251 -1.90 13.85 17.64
CA LEU A 251 -1.71 13.30 18.98
C LEU A 251 -2.52 14.14 19.98
N SER A 252 -3.26 13.45 20.84
CA SER A 252 -3.86 14.01 22.05
C SER A 252 -3.23 13.32 23.25
N TYR A 253 -2.69 14.10 24.19
CA TYR A 253 -2.01 13.60 25.39
C TYR A 253 -2.60 14.21 26.66
N GLU A 254 -2.38 13.53 27.79
CA GLU A 254 -2.98 13.84 29.11
C GLU A 254 -4.52 13.83 29.13
N GLY A 255 -5.14 13.24 28.10
CA GLY A 255 -6.58 13.08 27.93
C GLY A 255 -6.98 13.15 26.46
N ALA A 256 -8.29 13.14 26.21
CA ALA A 256 -8.85 13.06 24.85
C ALA A 256 -9.40 14.40 24.35
N ILE A 257 -8.95 14.81 23.17
CA ILE A 257 -9.53 15.90 22.39
C ILE A 257 -10.22 15.32 21.16
N ARG A 258 -11.52 15.01 21.29
CA ARG A 258 -12.33 14.38 20.23
C ARG A 258 -12.98 15.37 19.26
N ALA A 259 -12.89 16.67 19.54
CA ALA A 259 -13.58 17.72 18.79
C ALA A 259 -12.77 19.03 18.74
N ALA A 260 -11.53 18.94 18.27
CA ALA A 260 -10.66 20.08 18.07
C ALA A 260 -11.17 20.98 16.94
N THR A 261 -11.29 22.28 17.20
CA THR A 261 -11.62 23.29 16.18
C THR A 261 -10.34 23.85 15.60
N ILE A 262 -10.04 23.48 14.35
CA ILE A 262 -8.86 23.93 13.60
C ILE A 262 -9.35 24.64 12.33
N GLY A 263 -9.12 25.95 12.26
CA GLY A 263 -9.72 26.79 11.24
C GLY A 263 -11.25 26.71 11.24
N ALA A 264 -11.85 26.28 10.14
CA ALA A 264 -13.29 26.12 9.98
C ALA A 264 -13.78 24.67 10.14
N GLN A 265 -12.89 23.74 10.52
CA GLN A 265 -13.16 22.31 10.59
C GLN A 265 -13.05 21.80 12.03
N THR A 266 -13.65 20.64 12.26
CA THR A 266 -13.56 19.91 13.53
C THR A 266 -12.88 18.57 13.29
N PHE A 267 -11.91 18.24 14.13
CA PHE A 267 -11.14 17.01 14.05
C PHE A 267 -11.15 16.24 15.36
N ASP A 268 -11.05 14.92 15.27
CA ASP A 268 -10.69 14.06 16.39
C ASP A 268 -9.17 13.95 16.42
N LEU A 269 -8.53 14.37 17.52
CA LEU A 269 -7.07 14.29 17.69
C LEU A 269 -6.64 13.01 18.40
N VAL A 270 -7.59 12.13 18.74
CA VAL A 270 -7.27 10.83 19.30
C VAL A 270 -7.33 9.80 18.17
N GLU A 271 -6.15 9.41 17.73
CA GLU A 271 -5.97 8.27 16.82
C GLU A 271 -6.35 6.98 17.55
N GLY A 272 -7.40 6.32 17.06
CA GLY A 272 -7.92 5.08 17.64
C GLY A 272 -8.20 5.20 19.15
N THR A 273 -7.41 4.46 19.92
CA THR A 273 -7.47 4.39 21.37
C THR A 273 -6.70 5.55 22.01
N MET A 274 -7.32 6.20 23.00
CA MET A 274 -6.70 7.29 23.76
C MET A 274 -5.40 6.83 24.42
N LEU A 275 -4.39 7.70 24.36
CA LEU A 275 -3.13 7.50 25.06
C LEU A 275 -3.38 7.25 26.55
N PRO A 276 -2.84 6.16 27.14
CA PRO A 276 -2.98 5.90 28.57
C PRO A 276 -2.41 7.04 29.41
N ALA A 277 -3.07 7.39 30.51
CA ALA A 277 -2.66 8.52 31.35
C ALA A 277 -1.28 8.35 32.03
N ASP A 278 -0.78 7.11 32.10
CA ASP A 278 0.57 6.78 32.58
C ASP A 278 1.64 6.85 31.48
N VAL A 279 1.24 7.05 30.23
CA VAL A 279 2.12 7.38 29.10
C VAL A 279 2.10 8.89 28.91
N ALA A 280 2.92 9.57 29.70
CA ALA A 280 3.01 11.02 29.73
C ALA A 280 4.46 11.45 30.00
N ASP A 281 4.86 12.55 29.39
CA ASP A 281 6.01 13.32 29.82
C ASP A 281 5.58 14.14 31.04
N SER A 282 6.08 13.78 32.23
CA SER A 282 5.40 14.08 33.51
C SER A 282 6.18 15.01 34.44
N ASN A 283 7.11 15.79 33.90
CA ASN A 283 8.08 16.66 34.62
C ASN A 283 8.97 15.92 35.65
N SER A 284 8.78 14.60 35.81
CA SER A 284 9.37 13.84 36.90
C SER A 284 10.63 13.10 36.49
N VAL A 285 10.73 12.79 35.19
CA VAL A 285 11.83 12.06 34.57
C VAL A 285 12.08 12.73 33.22
N ASP A 286 13.35 12.98 32.92
CA ASP A 286 13.79 13.53 31.65
C ASP A 286 13.49 12.54 30.52
N GLY A 287 12.82 13.00 29.46
CA GLY A 287 12.34 12.13 28.39
C GLY A 287 11.38 12.82 27.44
N SER A 288 10.72 12.02 26.60
CA SER A 288 9.77 12.48 25.60
C SER A 288 8.73 11.40 25.33
N LEU A 289 7.59 11.79 24.77
CA LEU A 289 6.68 10.86 24.09
C LEU A 289 7.20 10.59 22.69
N ALA A 290 7.29 9.32 22.32
CA ALA A 290 7.83 8.91 21.04
C ALA A 290 7.00 7.79 20.42
N ARG A 291 6.87 7.78 19.09
CA ARG A 291 6.41 6.59 18.35
C ARG A 291 7.50 5.51 18.43
N LEU A 292 7.16 4.32 18.92
CA LEU A 292 8.10 3.22 19.12
C LEU A 292 7.51 1.88 18.61
N PRO A 293 8.08 1.28 17.54
CA PRO A 293 9.30 1.70 16.83
C PRO A 293 9.14 3.01 16.04
N ASP A 294 10.27 3.63 15.68
CA ASP A 294 10.30 4.91 14.98
C ASP A 294 9.39 4.95 13.74
N GLY A 295 8.61 6.03 13.61
CA GLY A 295 7.69 6.24 12.50
C GLY A 295 6.52 5.26 12.43
N SER A 296 6.31 4.39 13.42
CA SER A 296 5.18 3.45 13.42
C SER A 296 3.87 4.19 13.64
N ASP A 297 2.98 4.09 12.66
CA ASP A 297 1.69 4.74 12.73
C ASP A 297 0.60 3.80 12.22
N SER A 298 -0.13 3.24 13.18
CA SER A 298 -1.26 2.34 12.99
C SER A 298 -2.61 3.04 13.14
N ASP A 299 -2.60 4.38 13.18
CA ASP A 299 -3.73 5.23 13.53
C ASP A 299 -4.32 4.88 14.93
N ASP A 300 -3.49 4.41 15.87
CA ASP A 300 -3.88 4.09 17.26
C ASP A 300 -2.83 4.58 18.27
N ALA A 301 -3.16 5.66 18.99
CA ALA A 301 -2.21 6.34 19.86
C ALA A 301 -1.69 5.45 21.00
N ALA A 302 -2.54 4.60 21.57
CA ALA A 302 -2.15 3.69 22.65
C ALA A 302 -1.22 2.55 22.17
N THR A 303 -1.24 2.24 20.88
CA THR A 303 -0.37 1.24 20.26
C THR A 303 0.98 1.84 19.87
N ASP A 304 0.96 3.05 19.31
CA ASP A 304 2.11 3.62 18.65
C ASP A 304 3.02 4.43 19.58
N TRP A 305 2.45 5.10 20.59
CA TRP A 305 3.18 6.04 21.44
C TRP A 305 3.60 5.44 22.77
N SER A 306 4.80 5.79 23.21
CA SER A 306 5.33 5.43 24.52
C SER A 306 6.23 6.53 25.07
N PHE A 307 6.35 6.61 26.39
CA PHE A 307 7.33 7.47 27.04
C PHE A 307 8.72 6.82 27.02
N THR A 308 9.73 7.57 26.64
CA THR A 308 11.13 7.13 26.63
C THR A 308 12.01 8.14 27.34
N THR A 309 13.02 7.66 28.06
CA THR A 309 14.02 8.52 28.72
C THR A 309 15.16 8.94 27.77
N THR A 310 14.98 8.72 26.46
CA THR A 310 16.00 8.98 25.43
C THR A 310 15.38 9.84 24.37
N ALA A 311 15.46 11.16 24.56
CA ALA A 311 15.04 12.09 23.55
C ALA A 311 15.98 12.01 22.34
N THR A 312 15.42 11.91 21.14
CA THR A 312 16.18 11.70 19.89
C THR A 312 15.93 12.76 18.83
N PRO A 313 15.83 14.06 19.17
CA PRO A 313 15.43 15.09 18.21
C PRO A 313 16.37 15.15 16.99
N GLY A 314 15.80 14.98 15.81
CA GLY A 314 16.49 14.91 14.53
C GLY A 314 17.09 13.55 14.19
N THR A 315 16.77 12.49 14.95
CA THR A 315 17.31 11.14 14.79
C THR A 315 16.24 10.09 15.07
N ALA A 316 16.47 8.84 14.65
CA ALA A 316 15.51 7.77 14.86
C ALA A 316 15.27 7.50 16.35
N ASN A 317 14.00 7.37 16.73
CA ASN A 317 13.59 6.98 18.07
C ASN A 317 14.14 5.61 18.44
N VAL A 318 14.71 5.50 19.63
CA VAL A 318 15.19 4.24 20.19
C VAL A 318 14.40 3.88 21.44
N LYS A 319 14.05 2.60 21.56
CA LYS A 319 13.68 2.05 22.86
C LYS A 319 14.89 2.17 23.77
N THR A 320 14.68 2.58 25.03
CA THR A 320 15.67 2.76 26.11
C THR A 320 17.11 2.34 25.80
N PRO A 321 18.13 3.20 26.04
CA PRO A 321 19.49 3.01 25.52
C PRO A 321 20.18 1.73 26.01
#